data_AF-A0A9D9S533-F1
#
_entry.id   AF-A0A9D9S533-F1
#
_cell.length_a   1.000
_cell.length_b   1.000
_cell.length_c   1.000
_cell.angle_alpha   90.00
_cell.angle_beta   90.00
_cell.angle_gamma   90.00
#
_symmetry.space_group_name_H-M   'P 1'
#
loop_
_entity.id
_entity.type
_entity.pdbx_description
1 polymer ?
#
loop_
_entity_poly.entity_id
_entity_poly.type
_entity_poly.pdbx_seq_one_letter_code
_entity_poly.pdbx_strand_id
1 'polypeptide(L)'
;MRTILLTSLIGLAFAGSAQAGPFAPAAGQPGSTAISKDSPAFVQWASGHVDYQPGPNVDATWKTPEKGLGVAQGGATDIVVLGDGGRITLTFGGYITNGAGADFAVFENGFMDTFLELAFVEVSSNGTDFFRFPNFSFTAGPVGGFGLIDPTNIEGLAGKYRAGFGTPFDLDVLSGIARLDVNKVQYVRLIDVVGNGSTFDSFPAAFGGPHPIYDPYPTTGSSGFDLDAVGVIHYAALPAVPEPSQWAMYCAALGLLGLVARRRG
;
A
#
# COMPACT_ATOMS: atom_id res chain seq x y z
N MET A 1 -28.72 72.01 -3.32
CA MET A 1 -28.86 70.57 -3.61
C MET A 1 -27.47 70.00 -3.81
N ARG A 2 -27.00 69.13 -2.91
CA ARG A 2 -25.67 68.50 -2.95
C ARG A 2 -25.82 67.12 -3.58
N THR A 3 -25.19 66.91 -4.73
CA THR A 3 -25.14 65.63 -5.43
C THR A 3 -24.04 64.77 -4.80
N ILE A 4 -24.40 63.60 -4.26
CA ILE A 4 -23.45 62.61 -3.73
C ILE A 4 -23.20 61.59 -4.84
N LEU A 5 -21.96 61.50 -5.32
CA LEU A 5 -21.51 60.44 -6.22
C LEU A 5 -21.09 59.23 -5.36
N LEU A 6 -21.79 58.10 -5.49
CA LEU A 6 -21.29 56.82 -4.99
C LEU A 6 -20.37 56.20 -6.04
N THR A 7 -19.07 56.16 -5.77
CA THR A 7 -18.12 55.31 -6.48
C THR A 7 -18.17 53.90 -5.90
N SER A 8 -18.73 52.96 -6.66
CA SER A 8 -18.72 51.53 -6.36
C SER A 8 -17.33 50.96 -6.65
N LEU A 9 -16.59 50.56 -5.62
CA LEU A 9 -15.32 49.86 -5.76
C LEU A 9 -15.62 48.36 -5.93
N ILE A 10 -15.56 47.85 -7.16
CA ILE A 10 -15.61 46.42 -7.43
C ILE A 10 -14.20 45.86 -7.16
N GLY A 11 -14.03 45.23 -6.00
CA GLY A 11 -12.85 44.42 -5.72
C GLY A 11 -12.97 43.08 -6.45
N LEU A 12 -12.21 42.88 -7.52
CA LEU A 12 -11.94 41.53 -8.04
C LEU A 12 -11.05 40.83 -7.02
N ALA A 13 -11.64 39.94 -6.21
CA ALA A 13 -10.87 38.97 -5.46
C ALA A 13 -10.27 37.98 -6.46
N PHE A 14 -8.97 38.10 -6.74
CA PHE A 14 -8.20 36.99 -7.30
C PHE A 14 -8.13 35.92 -6.21
N ALA A 15 -9.02 34.93 -6.27
CA ALA A 15 -8.80 33.69 -5.56
C ALA A 15 -7.50 33.10 -6.12
N GLY A 16 -6.43 33.11 -5.32
CA GLY A 16 -5.22 32.36 -5.63
C GLY A 16 -5.64 30.92 -5.90
N SER A 17 -5.20 30.36 -7.03
CA SER A 17 -5.40 28.95 -7.32
C SER A 17 -4.87 28.16 -6.12
N ALA A 18 -5.74 27.43 -5.43
CA ALA A 18 -5.27 26.37 -4.54
C ALA A 18 -4.50 25.41 -5.45
N GLN A 19 -3.17 25.47 -5.37
CA GLN A 19 -2.34 24.65 -6.23
C GLN A 19 -2.40 23.25 -5.65
N ALA A 20 -3.18 22.39 -6.31
CA ALA A 20 -3.12 20.95 -6.09
C ALA A 20 -1.65 20.50 -6.21
N GLY A 21 -1.26 19.53 -5.39
CA GLY A 21 0.04 18.90 -5.47
C GLY A 21 0.24 18.18 -6.81
N PRO A 22 1.46 17.70 -7.07
CA PRO A 22 1.85 17.16 -8.37
C PRO A 22 1.31 15.76 -8.64
N PHE A 23 0.68 15.10 -7.66
CA PHE A 23 0.31 13.70 -7.73
C PHE A 23 -1.17 13.47 -7.98
N ALA A 24 -1.52 12.21 -8.26
CA ALA A 24 -2.89 11.81 -8.61
C ALA A 24 -3.90 12.26 -7.54
N PRO A 25 -5.07 12.81 -7.94
CA PRO A 25 -6.10 13.27 -7.02
C PRO A 25 -6.88 12.12 -6.39
N ALA A 26 -7.78 12.48 -5.49
CA ALA A 26 -8.70 11.58 -4.79
C ALA A 26 -9.47 10.62 -5.71
N ALA A 27 -9.94 9.52 -5.12
CA ALA A 27 -10.69 8.49 -5.84
C ALA A 27 -11.92 9.05 -6.58
N GLY A 28 -12.06 8.69 -7.85
CA GLY A 28 -13.18 9.13 -8.71
C GLY A 28 -13.00 10.51 -9.34
N GLN A 29 -11.91 11.23 -9.04
CA GLN A 29 -11.56 12.46 -9.74
C GLN A 29 -10.80 12.16 -11.05
N PRO A 30 -10.92 13.02 -12.09
CA PRO A 30 -10.15 12.87 -13.31
C PRO A 30 -8.64 12.81 -13.04
N GLY A 31 -7.97 11.77 -13.56
CA GLY A 31 -6.54 11.55 -13.36
C GLY A 31 -6.18 10.79 -12.06
N SER A 32 -7.16 10.37 -11.26
CA SER A 32 -6.92 9.52 -10.10
C SER A 32 -6.36 8.16 -10.52
N THR A 33 -5.45 7.61 -9.71
CA THR A 33 -4.90 6.25 -9.86
C THR A 33 -5.54 5.24 -8.90
N ALA A 34 -6.51 5.67 -8.09
CA ALA A 34 -7.22 4.82 -7.13
C ALA A 34 -7.86 3.60 -7.80
N ILE A 35 -7.65 2.41 -7.23
CA ILE A 35 -8.24 1.17 -7.75
C ILE A 35 -9.38 0.74 -6.83
N SER A 36 -10.60 0.66 -7.36
CA SER A 36 -11.76 0.15 -6.59
C SER A 36 -11.52 -1.30 -6.14
N LYS A 37 -11.90 -1.64 -4.91
CA LYS A 37 -11.83 -3.02 -4.37
C LYS A 37 -12.59 -4.05 -5.23
N ASP A 38 -13.60 -3.61 -5.97
CA ASP A 38 -14.41 -4.46 -6.85
C ASP A 38 -13.82 -4.56 -8.27
N SER A 39 -12.62 -4.02 -8.49
CA SER A 39 -11.92 -4.13 -9.76
C SER A 39 -11.66 -5.60 -10.10
N PRO A 40 -11.99 -6.06 -11.31
CA PRO A 40 -11.69 -7.41 -11.75
C PRO A 40 -10.19 -7.66 -11.97
N ALA A 41 -9.35 -6.61 -11.83
CA ALA A 41 -7.91 -6.74 -11.90
C ALA A 41 -7.33 -7.51 -10.71
N PHE A 42 -7.99 -7.53 -9.55
CA PHE A 42 -7.52 -8.29 -8.40
C PHE A 42 -7.79 -9.78 -8.58
N VAL A 43 -6.70 -10.56 -8.63
CA VAL A 43 -6.75 -12.01 -8.85
C VAL A 43 -6.46 -12.81 -7.58
N GLN A 44 -5.82 -12.19 -6.59
CA GLN A 44 -5.49 -12.75 -5.28
C GLN A 44 -5.50 -11.64 -4.22
N TRP A 45 -5.46 -12.05 -2.96
CA TRP A 45 -5.39 -11.16 -1.79
C TRP A 45 -4.38 -11.73 -0.80
N ALA A 46 -3.88 -10.89 0.12
CA ALA A 46 -3.08 -11.38 1.24
C ALA A 46 -3.83 -12.50 1.97
N SER A 47 -3.16 -13.63 2.17
CA SER A 47 -3.76 -14.85 2.73
C SER A 47 -3.19 -15.22 4.10
N GLY A 48 -2.22 -14.45 4.58
CA GLY A 48 -1.59 -14.64 5.88
C GLY A 48 -0.74 -13.44 6.25
N HIS A 49 -0.22 -13.44 7.47
CA HIS A 49 0.69 -12.41 7.97
C HIS A 49 1.80 -13.05 8.82
N VAL A 50 2.87 -12.28 9.00
CA VAL A 50 3.93 -12.52 9.97
C VAL A 50 4.35 -11.18 10.56
N ASP A 51 4.99 -11.24 11.73
CA ASP A 51 5.67 -10.08 12.33
C ASP A 51 4.77 -8.85 12.55
N TYR A 52 3.51 -9.07 12.95
CA TYR A 52 2.65 -7.99 13.43
C TYR A 52 3.18 -7.45 14.77
N GLN A 53 3.58 -6.18 14.77
CA GLN A 53 4.10 -5.47 15.93
C GLN A 53 3.37 -4.12 16.02
N PRO A 54 2.24 -4.05 16.76
CA PRO A 54 1.54 -2.80 16.91
C PRO A 54 2.35 -1.80 17.74
N GLY A 55 2.32 -0.54 17.32
CA GLY A 55 2.81 0.60 18.07
C GLY A 55 1.93 0.92 19.30
N PRO A 56 2.27 1.99 20.03
CA PRO A 56 1.44 2.49 21.13
C PRO A 56 0.09 3.02 20.63
N ASN A 57 -0.76 3.42 21.57
CA ASN A 57 -2.03 4.12 21.31
C ASN A 57 -3.11 3.32 20.55
N VAL A 58 -2.90 2.01 20.37
CA VAL A 58 -3.89 1.09 19.78
C VAL A 58 -4.63 0.30 20.85
N ASP A 59 -5.97 0.36 20.84
CA ASP A 59 -6.83 -0.45 21.71
C ASP A 59 -6.83 -1.92 21.30
N ALA A 60 -7.06 -2.81 22.27
CA ALA A 60 -7.00 -4.26 22.05
C ALA A 60 -7.96 -4.77 20.96
N THR A 61 -9.12 -4.12 20.78
CA THR A 61 -10.12 -4.50 19.77
C THR A 61 -9.64 -4.36 18.32
N TRP A 62 -8.57 -3.59 18.11
CA TRP A 62 -8.02 -3.26 16.80
C TRP A 62 -6.78 -4.10 16.44
N LYS A 63 -6.34 -4.99 17.34
CA LYS A 63 -5.09 -5.77 17.22
C LYS A 63 -5.34 -7.19 16.70
N THR A 64 -6.22 -7.33 15.71
CA THR A 64 -6.59 -8.61 15.11
C THR A 64 -6.09 -8.65 13.67
N PRO A 65 -4.85 -9.11 13.41
CA PRO A 65 -4.24 -9.05 12.08
C PRO A 65 -4.97 -9.86 11.01
N GLU A 66 -5.78 -10.86 11.40
CA GLU A 66 -6.62 -11.62 10.46
C GLU A 66 -7.66 -10.75 9.75
N LYS A 67 -8.01 -9.58 10.29
CA LYS A 67 -8.92 -8.63 9.65
C LYS A 67 -8.30 -7.89 8.46
N GLY A 68 -6.96 -7.84 8.36
CA GLY A 68 -6.26 -7.27 7.21
C GLY A 68 -6.05 -8.25 6.05
N LEU A 69 -6.68 -9.43 6.10
CA LEU A 69 -6.52 -10.52 5.13
C LEU A 69 -7.78 -10.71 4.29
N GLY A 70 -7.59 -11.28 3.10
CA GLY A 70 -8.69 -11.51 2.17
C GLY A 70 -9.14 -10.24 1.46
N VAL A 71 -10.38 -10.26 0.98
CA VAL A 71 -10.96 -9.17 0.17
C VAL A 71 -11.20 -7.95 1.05
N ALA A 72 -10.78 -6.78 0.56
CA ALA A 72 -11.09 -5.50 1.19
C ALA A 72 -12.59 -5.36 1.46
N GLN A 73 -12.97 -4.96 2.67
CA GLN A 73 -14.36 -4.72 3.03
C GLN A 73 -14.82 -3.34 2.57
N GLY A 74 -13.93 -2.35 2.60
CA GLY A 74 -14.25 -0.94 2.34
C GLY A 74 -15.12 -0.32 3.44
N GLY A 75 -15.03 -0.84 4.66
CA GLY A 75 -15.75 -0.35 5.83
C GLY A 75 -14.82 0.05 6.96
N ALA A 76 -15.36 0.70 8.00
CA ALA A 76 -14.55 1.32 9.05
C ALA A 76 -13.94 0.36 10.07
N THR A 77 -14.47 -0.86 10.25
CA THR A 77 -14.23 -1.67 11.46
C THR A 77 -13.58 -3.03 11.26
N ASP A 78 -13.56 -3.53 10.02
CA ASP A 78 -12.94 -4.82 9.72
C ASP A 78 -11.53 -4.60 9.20
N ILE A 79 -10.68 -4.18 10.13
CA ILE A 79 -9.30 -3.74 9.89
C ILE A 79 -8.37 -4.25 10.98
N VAL A 80 -7.06 -4.18 10.69
CA VAL A 80 -6.00 -4.24 11.69
C VAL A 80 -5.26 -2.91 11.76
N VAL A 81 -5.08 -2.40 12.97
CA VAL A 81 -4.46 -1.10 13.21
C VAL A 81 -2.99 -1.27 13.57
N LEU A 82 -2.13 -0.45 12.98
CA LEU A 82 -0.69 -0.53 13.20
C LEU A 82 -0.23 0.22 14.45
N GLY A 83 -0.81 1.36 14.81
CA GLY A 83 -0.28 2.20 15.89
C GLY A 83 0.94 2.99 15.49
N ASP A 84 1.27 4.03 16.26
CA ASP A 84 2.40 4.92 15.97
C ASP A 84 3.71 4.14 15.72
N GLY A 85 4.18 4.11 14.47
CA GLY A 85 5.38 3.41 14.03
C GLY A 85 5.31 1.88 14.09
N GLY A 86 4.12 1.31 14.28
CA GLY A 86 3.89 -0.13 14.22
C GLY A 86 3.98 -0.70 12.81
N ARG A 87 3.98 -2.03 12.71
CA ARG A 87 4.16 -2.72 11.43
C ARG A 87 3.47 -4.07 11.35
N ILE A 88 3.25 -4.52 10.12
CA ILE A 88 2.83 -5.89 9.79
C ILE A 88 3.47 -6.32 8.47
N THR A 89 3.77 -7.62 8.32
CA THR A 89 4.20 -8.19 7.04
C THR A 89 3.15 -9.17 6.53
N LEU A 90 2.57 -8.89 5.37
CA LEU A 90 1.57 -9.70 4.71
C LEU A 90 2.26 -10.75 3.82
N THR A 91 1.63 -11.92 3.72
CA THR A 91 2.09 -13.06 2.94
C THR A 91 1.01 -13.53 1.96
N PHE A 92 1.43 -14.15 0.87
CA PHE A 92 0.56 -14.57 -0.22
C PHE A 92 0.78 -16.06 -0.54
N GLY A 93 -0.22 -16.72 -1.11
CA GLY A 93 -0.13 -18.14 -1.54
C GLY A 93 0.79 -18.40 -2.74
N GLY A 94 1.54 -17.39 -3.19
CA GLY A 94 2.35 -17.37 -4.39
C GLY A 94 3.16 -16.09 -4.49
N TYR A 95 3.57 -15.77 -5.70
CA TYR A 95 4.38 -14.61 -6.01
C TYR A 95 3.52 -13.47 -6.55
N ILE A 96 3.70 -12.27 -6.01
CA ILE A 96 3.40 -11.05 -6.73
C ILE A 96 4.50 -10.88 -7.78
N THR A 97 4.10 -10.70 -9.03
CA THR A 97 5.02 -10.63 -10.18
C THR A 97 4.95 -9.25 -10.81
N ASN A 98 6.09 -8.66 -11.18
CA ASN A 98 6.12 -7.43 -11.96
C ASN A 98 5.40 -7.59 -13.31
N GLY A 99 4.43 -6.74 -13.59
CA GLY A 99 3.63 -6.71 -14.81
C GLY A 99 3.50 -5.30 -15.38
N ALA A 100 2.48 -5.07 -16.20
CA ALA A 100 2.25 -3.76 -16.78
C ALA A 100 1.47 -2.87 -15.79
N GLY A 101 2.11 -1.83 -15.26
CA GLY A 101 1.50 -0.95 -14.27
C GLY A 101 1.44 -1.59 -12.89
N ALA A 102 0.47 -1.19 -12.07
CA ALA A 102 0.38 -1.65 -10.68
C ALA A 102 0.25 -3.18 -10.57
N ASP A 103 1.00 -3.76 -9.62
CA ASP A 103 1.03 -5.20 -9.35
C ASP A 103 0.24 -5.59 -8.11
N PHE A 104 0.05 -4.64 -7.19
CA PHE A 104 -0.79 -4.80 -6.02
C PHE A 104 -1.31 -3.43 -5.56
N ALA A 105 -2.30 -3.45 -4.67
CA ALA A 105 -2.80 -2.24 -4.02
C ALA A 105 -3.05 -2.48 -2.53
N VAL A 106 -2.84 -1.43 -1.72
CA VAL A 106 -3.07 -1.44 -0.27
C VAL A 106 -4.33 -0.64 0.05
N PHE A 107 -5.21 -1.22 0.85
CA PHE A 107 -6.51 -0.68 1.24
C PHE A 107 -6.49 -0.26 2.70
N GLU A 108 -7.12 0.88 2.95
CA GLU A 108 -7.20 1.58 4.23
C GLU A 108 -8.68 1.96 4.46
N ASN A 109 -9.07 2.35 5.67
CA ASN A 109 -10.47 2.60 6.06
C ASN A 109 -10.92 4.07 5.97
N GLY A 110 -10.11 4.97 5.42
CA GLY A 110 -10.32 6.41 5.45
C GLY A 110 -11.71 6.81 4.99
N PHE A 111 -12.45 7.54 5.80
CA PHE A 111 -13.88 7.76 5.56
C PHE A 111 -14.19 8.88 4.55
N MET A 112 -13.18 9.65 4.12
CA MET A 112 -13.33 10.70 3.10
C MET A 112 -12.03 10.95 2.35
N ASP A 113 -12.12 11.65 1.21
CA ASP A 113 -11.01 11.85 0.26
C ASP A 113 -9.75 12.54 0.81
N THR A 114 -9.88 13.19 1.96
CA THR A 114 -8.78 13.93 2.60
C THR A 114 -8.52 13.47 4.03
N PHE A 115 -9.22 12.43 4.52
CA PHE A 115 -8.86 11.77 5.77
C PHE A 115 -7.99 10.59 5.40
N LEU A 116 -6.68 10.78 5.51
CA LEU A 116 -5.66 9.82 5.13
C LEU A 116 -4.91 9.42 6.39
N GLU A 117 -4.59 8.14 6.50
CA GLU A 117 -3.65 7.60 7.48
C GLU A 117 -2.62 6.81 6.69
N LEU A 118 -1.33 7.13 6.84
CA LEU A 118 -0.32 6.76 5.86
C LEU A 118 0.61 5.64 6.37
N ALA A 119 0.99 4.74 5.45
CA ALA A 119 2.02 3.73 5.72
C ALA A 119 3.11 3.73 4.66
N PHE A 120 4.35 3.50 5.09
CA PHE A 120 5.41 3.07 4.19
C PHE A 120 5.11 1.65 3.69
N VAL A 121 5.43 1.41 2.42
CA VAL A 121 5.30 0.09 1.79
C VAL A 121 6.69 -0.43 1.45
N GLU A 122 6.98 -1.64 1.91
CA GLU A 122 8.19 -2.37 1.57
C GLU A 122 7.84 -3.74 1.01
N VAL A 123 8.69 -4.27 0.13
CA VAL A 123 8.53 -5.62 -0.43
C VAL A 123 9.76 -6.47 -0.21
N SER A 124 9.56 -7.78 -0.18
CA SER A 124 10.64 -8.75 -0.10
C SER A 124 10.33 -10.02 -0.90
N SER A 125 11.36 -10.60 -1.51
CA SER A 125 11.28 -11.94 -2.11
C SER A 125 11.54 -13.06 -1.10
N ASN A 126 12.24 -12.77 0.01
CA ASN A 126 12.76 -13.78 0.94
C ASN A 126 12.34 -13.59 2.41
N GLY A 127 11.61 -12.53 2.72
CA GLY A 127 11.09 -12.25 4.06
C GLY A 127 12.12 -11.72 5.05
N THR A 128 13.32 -11.35 4.58
CA THR A 128 14.40 -10.79 5.41
C THR A 128 14.97 -9.49 4.88
N ASP A 129 15.22 -9.39 3.56
CA ASP A 129 15.65 -8.16 2.90
C ASP A 129 14.43 -7.41 2.39
N PHE A 130 14.13 -6.25 2.97
CA PHE A 130 12.99 -5.43 2.61
C PHE A 130 13.44 -4.17 1.87
N PHE A 131 12.71 -3.83 0.83
CA PHE A 131 13.00 -2.70 -0.04
C PHE A 131 11.78 -1.80 -0.10
N ARG A 132 11.98 -0.54 0.29
CA ARG A 132 10.92 0.46 0.40
C ARG A 132 10.67 1.14 -0.94
N PHE A 133 9.39 1.37 -1.26
CA PHE A 133 9.02 2.23 -2.37
C PHE A 133 9.47 3.68 -2.12
N PRO A 134 9.99 4.39 -3.15
CA PRO A 134 10.12 5.83 -3.09
C PRO A 134 8.77 6.46 -2.72
N ASN A 135 8.79 7.38 -1.77
CA ASN A 135 7.59 8.03 -1.26
C ASN A 135 7.83 9.54 -1.14
N PHE A 136 6.76 10.31 -1.22
CA PHE A 136 6.81 11.77 -1.27
C PHE A 136 5.63 12.36 -0.50
N SER A 137 5.92 13.38 0.32
CA SER A 137 4.89 14.15 1.02
C SER A 137 5.18 15.64 0.91
N PHE A 138 4.21 16.38 0.38
CA PHE A 138 4.22 17.84 0.33
C PHE A 138 3.23 18.47 1.33
N THR A 139 2.78 17.71 2.32
CA THR A 139 1.98 18.25 3.43
C THR A 139 2.78 19.31 4.16
N ALA A 140 2.30 20.56 4.16
CA ALA A 140 3.12 21.72 4.52
C ALA A 140 3.50 21.81 6.02
N GLY A 141 2.81 21.07 6.90
CA GLY A 141 3.04 21.14 8.33
C GLY A 141 2.21 20.12 9.11
N PRO A 142 2.33 20.12 10.45
CA PRO A 142 1.64 19.19 11.33
C PRO A 142 0.12 19.16 11.11
N VAL A 143 -0.43 17.94 11.14
CA VAL A 143 -1.86 17.67 10.97
C VAL A 143 -2.37 17.11 12.30
N GLY A 144 -3.44 17.69 12.86
CA GLY A 144 -4.03 17.15 14.09
C GLY A 144 -4.58 15.73 13.88
N GLY A 145 -4.86 14.99 14.95
CA GLY A 145 -5.32 13.58 14.85
C GLY A 145 -6.62 13.33 14.06
N PHE A 146 -7.38 14.37 13.73
CA PHE A 146 -8.52 14.30 12.80
C PHE A 146 -8.39 15.29 11.63
N GLY A 147 -7.16 15.76 11.39
CA GLY A 147 -6.86 16.74 10.36
C GLY A 147 -6.91 16.11 8.97
N LEU A 148 -6.90 16.97 7.96
CA LEU A 148 -7.10 16.59 6.59
C LEU A 148 -5.82 16.79 5.77
N ILE A 149 -5.56 15.85 4.88
CA ILE A 149 -4.43 15.84 3.95
C ILE A 149 -4.96 15.91 2.53
N ASP A 150 -4.39 16.76 1.71
CA ASP A 150 -4.67 16.78 0.28
C ASP A 150 -3.96 15.59 -0.39
N PRO A 151 -4.69 14.60 -0.95
CA PRO A 151 -4.07 13.42 -1.56
C PRO A 151 -3.16 13.75 -2.76
N THR A 152 -3.32 14.92 -3.39
CA THR A 152 -2.43 15.36 -4.47
C THR A 152 -1.00 15.68 -4.00
N ASN A 153 -0.79 15.80 -2.68
CA ASN A 153 0.52 15.99 -2.06
C ASN A 153 1.24 14.68 -1.68
N ILE A 154 0.59 13.53 -1.85
CA ILE A 154 1.07 12.24 -1.36
C ILE A 154 1.32 11.28 -2.53
N GLU A 155 2.44 10.56 -2.53
CA GLU A 155 2.74 9.50 -3.50
C GLU A 155 3.65 8.43 -2.88
N GLY A 156 3.48 7.17 -3.28
CA GLY A 156 4.30 6.05 -2.79
C GLY A 156 4.09 5.65 -1.32
N LEU A 157 3.05 6.17 -0.68
CA LEU A 157 2.58 5.76 0.66
C LEU A 157 1.21 5.10 0.51
N ALA A 158 0.94 4.06 1.30
CA ALA A 158 -0.40 3.48 1.42
C ALA A 158 -1.34 4.47 2.13
N GLY A 159 -2.65 4.29 1.97
CA GLY A 159 -3.66 5.11 2.66
C GLY A 159 -3.99 6.44 1.98
N LYS A 160 -3.58 6.62 0.72
CA LYS A 160 -3.88 7.83 -0.06
C LYS A 160 -5.37 7.97 -0.43
N TYR A 161 -6.14 6.89 -0.37
CA TYR A 161 -7.52 6.86 -0.86
C TYR A 161 -8.49 6.35 0.20
N ARG A 162 -9.68 6.96 0.21
CA ARG A 162 -10.79 6.57 1.07
C ARG A 162 -11.16 5.09 0.92
N ALA A 163 -11.82 4.57 1.94
CA ALA A 163 -12.34 3.21 2.05
C ALA A 163 -12.98 2.71 0.75
N GLY A 164 -12.63 1.48 0.39
CA GLY A 164 -13.07 0.82 -0.84
C GLY A 164 -12.21 1.12 -2.07
N PHE A 165 -11.18 1.96 -1.94
CA PHE A 165 -10.19 2.21 -2.98
C PHE A 165 -8.78 1.96 -2.47
N GLY A 166 -8.02 1.16 -3.22
CA GLY A 166 -6.64 0.82 -2.90
C GLY A 166 -5.66 1.80 -3.53
N THR A 167 -4.55 2.04 -2.84
CA THR A 167 -3.40 2.77 -3.39
C THR A 167 -2.53 1.79 -4.19
N PRO A 168 -2.32 2.01 -5.50
CA PRO A 168 -1.57 1.10 -6.36
C PRO A 168 -0.06 1.18 -6.16
N PHE A 169 0.63 0.04 -6.32
CA PHE A 169 2.08 -0.07 -6.29
C PHE A 169 2.58 -0.91 -7.47
N ASP A 170 3.56 -0.39 -8.20
CA ASP A 170 4.19 -0.99 -9.39
C ASP A 170 5.62 -1.44 -9.04
N LEU A 171 5.88 -2.74 -9.05
CA LEU A 171 7.17 -3.32 -8.66
C LEU A 171 8.30 -2.93 -9.62
N ASP A 172 8.01 -2.47 -10.82
CA ASP A 172 9.02 -2.03 -11.78
C ASP A 172 9.83 -0.83 -11.24
N VAL A 173 9.22 -0.02 -10.36
CA VAL A 173 9.89 1.07 -9.61
C VAL A 173 11.09 0.57 -8.80
N LEU A 174 11.06 -0.70 -8.38
CA LEU A 174 12.12 -1.34 -7.59
C LEU A 174 12.98 -2.29 -8.43
N SER A 175 12.83 -2.30 -9.75
CA SER A 175 13.60 -3.15 -10.65
C SER A 175 15.10 -2.84 -10.57
N GLY A 176 15.93 -3.88 -10.75
CA GLY A 176 17.39 -3.75 -10.72
C GLY A 176 18.02 -3.62 -9.33
N ILE A 177 17.24 -3.56 -8.25
CA ILE A 177 17.77 -3.59 -6.89
C ILE A 177 18.35 -4.97 -6.58
N ALA A 178 19.62 -5.02 -6.16
CA ALA A 178 20.28 -6.26 -5.80
C ALA A 178 19.53 -6.97 -4.65
N ARG A 179 19.35 -8.30 -4.77
CA ARG A 179 18.65 -9.18 -3.82
C ARG A 179 17.12 -9.04 -3.79
N LEU A 180 16.53 -8.20 -4.64
CA LEU A 180 15.09 -8.20 -4.90
C LEU A 180 14.81 -8.86 -6.25
N ASP A 181 14.01 -9.92 -6.26
CA ASP A 181 13.41 -10.46 -7.48
C ASP A 181 11.97 -9.95 -7.56
N VAL A 182 11.75 -8.91 -8.37
CA VAL A 182 10.44 -8.28 -8.58
C VAL A 182 9.43 -9.22 -9.25
N ASN A 183 9.86 -10.36 -9.79
CA ASN A 183 8.96 -11.40 -10.30
C ASN A 183 8.65 -12.47 -9.26
N LYS A 184 9.20 -12.36 -8.04
CA LYS A 184 9.03 -13.33 -6.95
C LYS A 184 8.88 -12.64 -5.59
N VAL A 185 8.11 -11.56 -5.53
CA VAL A 185 7.77 -10.91 -4.27
C VAL A 185 6.77 -11.79 -3.52
N GLN A 186 7.03 -12.06 -2.25
CA GLN A 186 6.15 -12.89 -1.39
C GLN A 186 5.70 -12.17 -0.12
N TYR A 187 6.32 -11.03 0.17
CA TYR A 187 6.09 -10.29 1.39
C TYR A 187 5.87 -8.82 1.07
N VAL A 188 4.79 -8.27 1.62
CA VAL A 188 4.53 -6.83 1.63
C VAL A 188 4.53 -6.40 3.08
N ARG A 189 5.45 -5.53 3.49
CA ARG A 189 5.48 -4.96 4.83
C ARG A 189 4.92 -3.55 4.80
N LEU A 190 4.01 -3.30 5.72
CA LEU A 190 3.45 -1.99 5.99
C LEU A 190 3.99 -1.48 7.32
N ILE A 191 4.41 -0.23 7.35
CA ILE A 191 4.94 0.44 8.54
C ILE A 191 4.22 1.77 8.64
N ASP A 192 3.58 2.00 9.78
CA ASP A 192 2.91 3.27 10.08
C ASP A 192 3.88 4.46 9.96
N VAL A 193 3.38 5.57 9.41
CA VAL A 193 4.07 6.84 9.40
C VAL A 193 3.78 7.60 10.69
N VAL A 194 4.79 7.78 11.54
CA VAL A 194 4.64 8.66 12.71
C VAL A 194 4.51 10.11 12.23
N GLY A 195 3.28 10.63 12.21
CA GLY A 195 2.88 11.90 11.59
C GLY A 195 3.38 13.19 12.24
N ASN A 196 4.29 13.12 13.21
CA ASN A 196 4.82 14.28 13.92
C ASN A 196 6.00 14.99 13.20
N GLY A 197 6.32 14.59 11.97
CA GLY A 197 7.46 15.12 11.20
C GLY A 197 8.82 14.53 11.61
N SER A 198 8.86 13.46 12.40
CA SER A 198 10.11 12.74 12.73
C SER A 198 10.50 11.71 11.66
N THR A 199 9.58 11.37 10.77
CA THR A 199 9.81 10.53 9.60
C THR A 199 9.98 11.41 8.37
N PHE A 200 10.77 10.93 7.40
CA PHE A 200 11.17 11.70 6.22
C PHE A 200 10.87 10.92 4.94
N ASP A 201 10.51 11.65 3.90
CA ASP A 201 10.21 11.09 2.58
C ASP A 201 11.49 10.74 1.78
N SER A 202 11.30 10.26 0.55
CA SER A 202 12.40 9.93 -0.37
C SER A 202 12.78 11.08 -1.31
N PHE A 203 12.35 12.32 -1.06
CA PHE A 203 12.63 13.42 -1.96
C PHE A 203 14.13 13.75 -1.99
N PRO A 204 14.76 13.93 -3.16
CA PRO A 204 16.21 14.02 -3.22
C PRO A 204 16.75 15.30 -2.56
N ALA A 205 17.85 15.17 -1.82
CA ALA A 205 18.51 16.30 -1.16
C ALA A 205 18.97 17.39 -2.12
N ALA A 206 19.34 17.03 -3.35
CA ALA A 206 19.72 17.97 -4.40
C ALA A 206 18.58 18.94 -4.79
N PHE A 207 17.33 18.60 -4.47
CA PHE A 207 16.15 19.40 -4.77
C PHE A 207 15.44 19.93 -3.51
N GLY A 208 16.10 19.87 -2.35
CA GLY A 208 15.58 20.42 -1.09
C GLY A 208 14.88 19.42 -0.16
N GLY A 209 14.94 18.13 -0.49
CA GLY A 209 14.48 17.06 0.40
C GLY A 209 15.56 16.52 1.35
N PRO A 210 15.29 15.39 2.02
CA PRO A 210 13.97 14.80 2.16
C PRO A 210 13.06 15.70 3.01
N HIS A 211 11.75 15.65 2.78
CA HIS A 211 10.77 16.43 3.54
C HIS A 211 10.30 15.64 4.78
N PRO A 212 10.03 16.31 5.91
CA PRO A 212 9.29 15.71 7.01
C PRO A 212 7.90 15.27 6.54
N ILE A 213 7.48 14.07 6.93
CA ILE A 213 6.13 13.58 6.65
C ILE A 213 5.22 13.94 7.82
N TYR A 214 4.12 14.62 7.50
CA TYR A 214 3.04 14.91 8.43
C TYR A 214 1.81 14.09 8.06
N ASP A 215 1.32 13.36 9.05
CA ASP A 215 0.13 12.50 9.03
C ASP A 215 -0.74 12.87 10.26
N PRO A 216 -2.03 12.50 10.36
CA PRO A 216 -2.81 12.81 11.55
C PRO A 216 -2.11 12.34 12.83
N TYR A 217 -1.75 13.29 13.69
CA TYR A 217 -1.02 13.01 14.92
C TYR A 217 -1.28 14.08 16.00
N PRO A 218 -1.36 13.71 17.30
CA PRO A 218 -1.43 12.34 17.81
C PRO A 218 -2.83 11.73 17.60
N THR A 219 -2.89 10.42 17.43
CA THR A 219 -4.12 9.61 17.35
C THR A 219 -4.19 8.62 18.53
N THR A 220 -5.40 8.15 18.87
CA THR A 220 -5.62 7.19 19.98
C THR A 220 -6.80 6.27 19.67
N GLY A 221 -6.75 5.02 20.11
CA GLY A 221 -7.80 4.03 19.86
C GLY A 221 -7.46 3.23 18.61
N SER A 222 -7.90 3.70 17.44
CA SER A 222 -7.39 3.28 16.13
C SER A 222 -6.30 4.27 15.70
N SER A 223 -5.13 4.15 16.32
CA SER A 223 -4.01 5.08 16.07
C SER A 223 -3.19 4.62 14.88
N GLY A 224 -2.87 5.55 13.98
CA GLY A 224 -1.99 5.29 12.84
C GLY A 224 -2.71 4.56 11.72
N PHE A 225 -1.97 3.80 10.92
CA PHE A 225 -2.51 3.13 9.74
C PHE A 225 -3.54 2.01 10.06
N ASP A 226 -4.71 2.09 9.44
CA ASP A 226 -5.85 1.19 9.57
C ASP A 226 -5.96 0.25 8.34
N LEU A 227 -5.24 -0.88 8.34
CA LEU A 227 -5.20 -1.82 7.20
C LEU A 227 -6.51 -2.58 7.03
N ASP A 228 -7.15 -2.43 5.87
CA ASP A 228 -8.30 -3.23 5.39
C ASP A 228 -7.81 -4.47 4.62
N ALA A 229 -6.95 -4.30 3.60
CA ALA A 229 -6.44 -5.43 2.82
C ALA A 229 -5.24 -5.08 1.94
N VAL A 230 -4.61 -6.12 1.37
CA VAL A 230 -3.68 -6.00 0.23
C VAL A 230 -4.16 -6.90 -0.91
N GLY A 231 -4.56 -6.29 -2.03
CA GLY A 231 -5.02 -6.98 -3.24
C GLY A 231 -3.92 -7.11 -4.29
N VAL A 232 -3.81 -8.26 -4.94
CA VAL A 232 -2.78 -8.57 -5.95
C VAL A 232 -3.37 -8.58 -7.35
N ILE A 233 -2.70 -7.92 -8.28
CA ILE A 233 -3.08 -7.76 -9.69
C ILE A 233 -2.31 -8.74 -10.58
N HIS A 234 -0.99 -8.80 -10.43
CA HIS A 234 -0.14 -9.69 -11.19
C HIS A 234 0.41 -10.79 -10.26
N TYR A 235 0.08 -12.04 -10.57
CA TYR A 235 0.31 -13.17 -9.67
C TYR A 235 0.78 -14.43 -10.40
N ALA A 236 1.72 -15.14 -9.78
CA ALA A 236 2.09 -16.50 -10.15
C ALA A 236 1.98 -17.43 -8.94
N ALA A 237 1.23 -18.54 -9.11
CA ALA A 237 1.15 -19.57 -8.07
C ALA A 237 2.53 -20.21 -7.82
N LEU A 238 2.77 -20.67 -6.59
CA LEU A 238 3.92 -21.53 -6.31
C LEU A 238 3.87 -22.77 -7.22
N PRO A 239 5.02 -23.26 -7.70
CA PRO A 239 5.05 -24.50 -8.45
C PRO A 239 4.46 -25.64 -7.61
N ALA A 240 3.59 -26.44 -8.22
CA ALA A 240 2.99 -27.58 -7.55
C ALA A 240 4.09 -28.52 -7.05
N VAL A 241 4.08 -28.85 -5.75
CA VAL A 241 4.89 -29.93 -5.22
C VAL A 241 4.26 -31.24 -5.71
N PRO A 242 4.95 -32.09 -6.50
CA PRO A 242 4.36 -33.32 -6.96
C PRO A 242 4.05 -34.21 -5.76
N GLU A 243 2.83 -34.72 -5.69
CA GLU A 243 2.40 -35.58 -4.60
C GLU A 243 3.25 -36.87 -4.54
N PRO A 244 3.44 -37.49 -3.37
CA PRO A 244 4.26 -38.71 -3.24
C PRO A 244 3.86 -39.84 -4.20
N SER A 245 2.59 -39.91 -4.61
CA SER A 245 2.09 -40.87 -5.60
C SER A 245 2.59 -40.59 -7.02
N GLN A 246 2.77 -39.32 -7.41
CA GLN A 246 3.37 -38.96 -8.69
C GLN A 246 4.84 -39.36 -8.73
N TRP A 247 5.58 -39.15 -7.63
CA TRP A 247 6.95 -39.64 -7.48
C TRP A 247 7.04 -41.16 -7.55
N ALA A 248 6.14 -41.87 -6.87
CA ALA A 248 6.07 -43.34 -6.93
C ALA A 248 5.81 -43.84 -8.36
N MET A 249 4.92 -43.17 -9.11
CA MET A 249 4.67 -43.52 -10.51
C MET A 249 5.87 -43.24 -11.42
N TYR A 250 6.58 -42.11 -11.25
CA TYR A 250 7.80 -41.83 -12.02
C TYR A 250 8.91 -42.84 -11.73
N CYS A 251 9.12 -43.18 -10.46
CA CYS A 251 10.09 -44.21 -10.06
C CYS A 251 9.71 -45.58 -10.61
N ALA A 252 8.43 -45.96 -10.58
CA ALA A 252 7.96 -47.22 -11.14
C ALA A 252 8.13 -47.27 -12.67
N ALA A 253 7.84 -46.17 -13.37
CA ALA A 253 8.02 -46.06 -14.82
C ALA A 253 9.50 -46.19 -15.22
N LEU A 254 10.40 -45.53 -14.50
CA LEU A 254 11.85 -45.67 -14.70
C LEU A 254 12.34 -47.09 -14.42
N GLY A 255 11.84 -47.73 -13.35
CA GLY A 255 12.14 -49.12 -13.03
C GLY A 255 11.69 -50.11 -14.11
N LEU A 256 10.49 -49.91 -14.67
CA LEU A 256 9.96 -50.68 -15.79
C LEU A 256 10.80 -50.50 -17.07
N LEU A 257 11.20 -49.26 -17.40
CA LEU A 257 12.07 -48.99 -18.54
C LEU A 257 13.44 -49.66 -18.39
N GLY A 258 14.03 -49.61 -17.19
CA GLY A 258 15.28 -50.31 -16.89
C GLY A 258 15.18 -51.83 -17.04
N LEU A 259 14.06 -52.43 -16.61
CA LEU A 259 13.79 -53.87 -16.79
C LEU A 259 13.60 -54.25 -18.26
N VAL A 260 12.94 -53.41 -19.05
CA VAL A 260 12.73 -53.64 -20.49
C VAL A 260 14.05 -53.52 -21.26
N ALA A 261 14.88 -52.52 -20.95
CA ALA A 261 16.19 -52.34 -21.57
C ALA A 261 17.13 -53.53 -21.27
N ARG A 262 17.12 -54.04 -20.02
CA ARG A 262 17.94 -55.18 -19.60
C ARG A 262 17.51 -56.52 -20.21
N ARG A 263 16.28 -56.63 -20.70
CA ARG A 263 15.77 -57.83 -21.40
C ARG A 263 16.06 -57.82 -22.91
N ARG A 264 16.56 -56.71 -23.45
CA ARG A 264 16.81 -56.52 -24.89
C ARG A 264 18.30 -56.43 -25.27
N GLY A 265 19.21 -56.47 -24.29
CA GLY A 265 20.66 -56.63 -24.48
C GLY A 265 21.12 -57.97 -23.98
#